data_AF-A0A1X4I3X7-F1
#
_entry.id   AF-A0A1X4I3X7-F1
#
_cell.length_a   1.000
_cell.length_b   1.000
_cell.length_c   1.000
_cell.angle_alpha   90.00
_cell.angle_beta   90.00
_cell.angle_gamma   90.00
#
_symmetry.space_group_name_H-M   'P 1'
#
loop_
_entity.id
_entity.type
_entity.pdbx_description
1 polymer ?
#
loop_
_entity_poly.entity_id
_entity_poly.type
_entity_poly.pdbx_seq_one_letter_code
_entity_poly.pdbx_strand_id
1 'polypeptide(L)' 'MTRQELLAQAEDAAQRAANLAGEAERYAHHPDYPHRVQPFAAAGAAWADTARALAAIAQALPETEA' A
#
# COMPACT_ATOMS: atom_id res chain seq x y z
N MET A 1 -6.71 13.70 13.46
CA MET A 1 -6.49 12.42 12.76
C MET A 1 -7.03 11.33 13.66
N THR A 2 -8.14 10.71 13.29
CA THR A 2 -8.82 9.69 14.10
C THR A 2 -8.38 8.28 13.70
N ARG A 3 -8.68 7.29 14.55
CA ARG A 3 -8.46 5.87 14.25
C ARG A 3 -9.13 5.46 12.92
N GLN A 4 -10.35 5.92 12.68
CA GLN A 4 -11.07 5.62 11.44
C GLN A 4 -10.42 6.27 10.21
N GLU A 5 -9.95 7.52 10.33
CA GLU A 5 -9.24 8.20 9.23
C GLU A 5 -7.93 7.48 8.88
N LEU A 6 -7.19 7.00 9.88
CA LEU A 6 -5.97 6.21 9.68
C LEU A 6 -6.25 4.86 9.02
N LEU A 7 -7.31 4.16 9.43
CA LEU A 7 -7.71 2.89 8.80
C LEU A 7 -8.14 3.10 7.34
N ALA A 8 -8.91 4.16 7.05
CA ALA A 8 -9.29 4.49 5.67
C ALA A 8 -8.07 4.80 4.79
N GLN A 9 -7.08 5.53 5.33
CA GLN A 9 -5.82 5.77 4.62
C GLN A 9 -4.98 4.50 4.47
N ALA A 10 -5.00 3.60 5.46
CA ALA A 10 -4.33 2.30 5.37
C ALA A 10 -4.94 1.43 4.27
N GLU A 11 -6.27 1.42 4.14
CA GLU A 11 -6.98 0.74 3.05
C GLU A 11 -6.64 1.32 1.68
N ASP A 12 -6.65 2.65 1.50
CA ASP A 12 -6.25 3.27 0.22
C ASP A 12 -4.80 2.91 -0.15
N ALA A 13 -3.89 2.98 0.83
CA ALA A 13 -2.51 2.58 0.64
C ALA A 13 -2.38 1.09 0.26
N ALA A 14 -3.13 0.21 0.91
CA ALA A 14 -3.15 -1.22 0.59
C ALA A 14 -3.68 -1.49 -0.83
N GLN A 15 -4.73 -0.77 -1.25
CA GLN A 15 -5.26 -0.90 -2.60
C GLN A 15 -4.26 -0.45 -3.66
N ARG A 16 -3.54 0.66 -3.42
CA ARG A 16 -2.46 1.11 -4.31
C ARG A 16 -1.32 0.11 -4.39
N ALA A 17 -0.93 -0.47 -3.27
CA ALA A 17 0.08 -1.52 -3.22
C ALA A 17 -0.33 -2.73 -4.08
N ALA A 18 -1.57 -3.19 -3.95
CA ALA A 18 -2.11 -4.30 -4.73
C ALA A 18 -2.12 -4.00 -6.23
N ASN A 19 -2.56 -2.80 -6.63
CA ASN A 19 -2.59 -2.39 -8.03
C ASN A 19 -1.18 -2.38 -8.64
N LEU A 20 -0.19 -1.82 -7.92
CA LEU A 20 1.20 -1.77 -8.38
C LEU A 20 1.84 -3.15 -8.46
N ALA A 21 1.53 -4.03 -7.51
CA ALA A 21 1.99 -5.42 -7.55
C ALA A 21 1.42 -6.17 -8.77
N GLY A 22 0.13 -5.99 -9.07
CA GLY A 22 -0.49 -6.56 -10.27
C GLY A 22 0.11 -6.03 -11.57
N GLU A 23 0.46 -4.74 -11.63
CA GLU A 23 1.17 -4.17 -12.78
C GLU A 23 2.61 -4.71 -12.89
N ALA A 24 3.31 -4.89 -11.78
CA ALA A 24 4.64 -5.50 -11.77
C ALA A 24 4.60 -6.95 -12.29
N GLU A 25 3.61 -7.74 -11.87
CA GLU A 25 3.36 -9.09 -12.39
C GLU A 25 3.07 -9.06 -13.89
N ARG A 26 2.17 -8.17 -14.33
CA ARG A 26 1.85 -8.00 -15.75
C ARG A 26 3.09 -7.68 -16.58
N TYR A 27 3.95 -6.79 -16.10
CA TYR A 27 5.21 -6.46 -16.77
C TYR A 27 6.25 -7.58 -16.72
N ALA A 28 6.23 -8.44 -15.70
CA ALA A 28 7.12 -9.59 -15.62
C ALA A 28 6.83 -10.62 -16.72
N HIS A 29 5.57 -10.69 -17.17
CA HIS A 29 5.16 -11.51 -18.28
C HIS A 29 5.21 -10.79 -19.64
N HIS A 30 5.54 -9.49 -19.67
CA HIS A 30 5.59 -8.71 -20.90
C HIS A 30 7.03 -8.58 -21.43
N PRO A 31 7.34 -9.11 -22.63
CA PRO A 31 8.72 -9.17 -23.14
C PRO A 31 9.36 -7.79 -23.36
N ASP A 32 8.57 -6.76 -23.68
CA ASP A 32 9.08 -5.42 -23.97
C ASP A 32 9.30 -4.54 -22.73
N TYR A 33 8.74 -4.91 -21.58
CA TYR A 33 8.74 -4.05 -20.39
C TYR A 33 9.32 -4.68 -19.10
N PRO A 34 10.30 -5.61 -19.15
CA PRO A 34 10.84 -6.22 -17.93
C PRO A 34 11.51 -5.18 -17.01
N HIS A 35 12.03 -4.09 -17.59
CA HIS A 35 12.62 -2.97 -16.84
C HIS A 35 11.60 -2.21 -15.96
N ARG A 36 10.29 -2.37 -16.20
CA ARG A 36 9.24 -1.74 -15.39
C ARG A 36 8.85 -2.56 -14.16
N VAL A 37 9.16 -3.85 -14.13
CA VAL A 37 8.81 -4.74 -13.00
C VAL A 37 9.36 -4.18 -11.69
N GLN A 38 10.66 -3.85 -11.66
CA GLN A 38 11.34 -3.40 -10.45
C GLN A 38 10.78 -2.07 -9.90
N PRO A 39 10.60 -1.00 -10.71
CA PRO A 39 9.96 0.22 -10.23
C PRO A 39 8.56 0.02 -9.65
N PHE A 40 7.71 -0.79 -10.30
CA PHE A 40 6.34 -1.03 -9.83
C PHE A 40 6.32 -1.89 -8.57
N ALA A 41 7.16 -2.92 -8.50
CA ALA A 41 7.30 -3.75 -7.30
C ALA A 41 7.81 -2.93 -6.10
N ALA A 42 8.82 -2.07 -6.31
CA ALA A 42 9.35 -1.19 -5.27
C ALA A 42 8.30 -0.18 -4.79
N ALA A 43 7.55 0.43 -5.71
CA ALA A 43 6.46 1.33 -5.36
C ALA A 43 5.34 0.60 -4.59
N GLY A 44 4.97 -0.62 -5.02
CA GLY A 44 3.99 -1.45 -4.33
C GLY A 44 4.42 -1.79 -2.90
N ALA A 45 5.69 -2.14 -2.71
CA ALA A 45 6.27 -2.40 -1.39
C ALA A 45 6.19 -1.16 -0.47
N ALA A 46 6.55 0.02 -0.99
CA ALA A 46 6.49 1.27 -0.21
C ALA A 46 5.06 1.63 0.23
N TRP A 47 4.06 1.42 -0.64
CA TRP A 47 2.66 1.60 -0.27
C TRP A 47 2.19 0.56 0.76
N ALA A 48 2.65 -0.69 0.67
CA ALA A 48 2.34 -1.72 1.66
C ALA A 48 2.95 -1.41 3.04
N ASP A 49 4.19 -0.88 3.07
CA ASP A 49 4.82 -0.40 4.30
C ASP A 49 4.04 0.78 4.91
N THR A 50 3.58 1.71 4.07
CA THR A 50 2.74 2.84 4.49
C THR A 50 1.41 2.37 5.09
N ALA A 51 0.73 1.41 4.44
CA ALA A 51 -0.49 0.81 4.95
C ALA A 51 -0.28 0.15 6.32
N ARG A 52 0.81 -0.62 6.48
CA ARG A 52 1.18 -1.24 7.76
C ARG A 52 1.46 -0.20 8.85
N ALA A 53 2.16 0.89 8.52
CA ALA A 53 2.43 1.97 9.47
C ALA A 53 1.13 2.67 9.93
N LEU A 54 0.25 3.02 8.99
CA LEU A 54 -1.04 3.67 9.28
C LEU A 54 -1.93 2.77 10.15
N ALA A 55 -2.00 1.47 9.84
CA ALA A 55 -2.74 0.49 10.64
C ALA A 55 -2.16 0.34 12.05
N ALA A 56 -0.84 0.33 12.20
CA ALA A 56 -0.20 0.26 13.52
C ALA A 56 -0.50 1.51 14.36
N ILE A 57 -0.48 2.70 13.76
CA ILE A 57 -0.86 3.95 14.45
C ILE A 57 -2.33 3.90 14.85
N ALA A 58 -3.22 3.44 13.96
CA ALA A 58 -4.65 3.31 14.28
C ALA A 58 -4.90 2.37 15.47
N GLN A 59 -4.15 1.26 15.56
CA GLN A 59 -4.26 0.32 16.68
C GLN A 59 -3.80 0.93 18.02
N ALA A 60 -2.84 1.84 17.99
CA ALA A 60 -2.35 2.55 19.18
C ALA A 60 -3.29 3.66 19.66
N LEU A 61 -4.22 4.12 18.81
CA LEU A 61 -5.22 5.11 19.19
C LEU A 61 -6.43 4.43 19.86
N PRO A 62 -6.97 5.03 20.93
CA PRO A 62 -8.26 4.61 21.49
C PRO A 62 -9.36 4.75 20.42
N GLU A 63 -10.36 3.87 20.47
CA GLU A 63 -11.49 3.87 19.52
C GLU A 63 -12.32 5.17 19.56
N THR A 64 -12.15 5.95 20.63
CA THR A 64 -12.91 7.16 20.91
C THR A 64 -11.98 8.15 21.63
N GLU A 65 -11.70 9.32 21.03
CA GLU A 65 -11.50 10.52 21.86
C GLU A 65 -12.87 10.79 22.49
N ALA A 66 -12.95 10.64 23.82
CA ALA A 66 -14.12 10.95 24.61
C ALA A 66 -14.40 12.46 24.65
#